data_AF-A0A7S2ERM2-F1
#
_entry.id   AF-A0A7S2ERM2-F1
#
_cell.length_a   1.000
_cell.length_b   1.000
_cell.length_c   1.000
_cell.angle_alpha   90.00
_cell.angle_beta   90.00
_cell.angle_gamma   90.00
#
_symmetry.space_group_name_H-M   'P 1'
#
loop_
_entity.id
_entity.type
_entity.pdbx_description
1 polymer ?
#
loop_
_entity_poly.entity_id
_entity_poly.type
_entity_poly.pdbx_seq_one_letter_code
_entity_poly.pdbx_strand_id
1 'polypeptide(L)'
;GEYTTAMTESLRKLLSDPSVIKIGVGVLGDVKDLNEDYDGVCGDGKSYLDLSVLIKKRWPHLRRPGLRNVTATLLGLQLRKGKEQVSNWEMRRMTKRMEEYAAAD
;
A
#
# COMPACT_ATOMS: atom_id res chain seq x y z
N GLY A 1 32.34 -2.98 0.61
CA GLY A 1 31.34 -1.98 0.20
C GLY A 1 30.00 -2.56 0.55
N GLU A 2 29.41 -2.09 1.64
CA GLU A 2 28.13 -2.60 2.12
C GLU A 2 27.04 -2.22 1.12
N TYR A 3 26.51 -3.23 0.41
CA TYR A 3 25.21 -3.12 -0.20
C TYR A 3 24.21 -2.99 0.95
N THR A 4 23.80 -1.76 1.28
CA THR A 4 22.63 -1.55 2.13
C THR A 4 21.47 -2.24 1.42
N THR A 5 20.96 -3.31 2.01
CA THR A 5 19.72 -3.94 1.54
C THR A 5 18.64 -2.85 1.48
N ALA A 6 17.96 -2.71 0.34
CA ALA A 6 16.90 -1.70 0.15
C ALA A 6 15.81 -1.74 1.23
N MET A 7 15.70 -2.89 1.93
CA MET A 7 14.79 -3.12 3.04
C MET A 7 15.58 -3.45 4.31
N THR A 8 15.24 -2.79 5.42
CA THR A 8 15.83 -3.08 6.74
C THR A 8 15.31 -4.40 7.30
N GLU A 9 16.11 -5.04 8.15
CA GLU A 9 15.71 -6.31 8.80
C GLU A 9 14.47 -6.14 9.70
N SER A 10 14.33 -4.98 10.35
CA SER A 10 13.14 -4.67 11.15
C SER A 10 11.87 -4.62 10.30
N LEU A 11 11.95 -4.04 9.10
CA LEU A 11 10.82 -3.99 8.17
C LEU A 11 10.51 -5.39 7.62
N ARG A 12 11.52 -6.19 7.27
CA ARG A 12 11.32 -7.59 6.84
C ARG A 12 10.61 -8.44 7.90
N LYS A 13 11.03 -8.30 9.17
CA LYS A 13 10.36 -8.97 10.30
C LYS A 13 8.91 -8.51 10.43
N LEU A 14 8.66 -7.21 10.36
CA LEU A 14 7.29 -6.67 10.44
C LEU A 14 6.41 -7.22 9.30
N LEU A 15 6.89 -7.20 8.05
CA LEU A 15 6.14 -7.66 6.88
C LEU A 15 5.83 -9.17 6.95
N SER A 16 6.77 -9.99 7.42
CA SER A 16 6.58 -11.44 7.56
C SER A 16 5.82 -11.89 8.81
N ASP A 17 5.66 -11.04 9.83
CA ASP A 17 5.03 -11.41 11.10
C ASP A 17 3.51 -11.71 10.94
N PRO A 18 3.05 -12.96 11.15
CA PRO A 18 1.64 -13.30 11.00
C PRO A 18 0.75 -12.78 12.14
N SER A 19 1.33 -12.34 13.27
CA SER A 19 0.60 -11.77 14.39
C SER A 19 0.18 -10.31 14.17
N VAL A 20 0.79 -9.63 13.20
CA VAL A 20 0.47 -8.25 12.83
C VAL A 20 -0.33 -8.25 11.53
N ILE A 21 -1.57 -7.76 11.60
CA ILE A 21 -2.41 -7.58 10.41
C ILE A 21 -1.99 -6.29 9.68
N LYS A 22 -1.63 -6.41 8.41
CA LYS A 22 -1.32 -5.29 7.51
C LYS A 22 -2.55 -5.02 6.65
N ILE A 23 -2.98 -3.77 6.61
CA ILE A 23 -4.24 -3.37 5.98
C ILE A 23 -3.93 -2.42 4.83
N GLY A 24 -4.57 -2.61 3.69
CA GLY A 24 -4.49 -1.68 2.57
C GLY A 24 -5.64 -1.85 1.58
N VAL A 25 -5.67 -1.02 0.54
CA VAL A 25 -6.67 -1.09 -0.54
C VAL A 25 -5.98 -1.61 -1.80
N GLY A 26 -6.33 -2.82 -2.22
CA GLY A 26 -5.62 -3.50 -3.31
C GLY A 26 -4.29 -4.14 -2.88
N VAL A 27 -4.03 -4.22 -1.58
CA VAL A 27 -2.74 -4.62 -0.98
C VAL A 27 -2.24 -6.01 -1.40
N LEU A 28 -3.13 -6.90 -1.85
CA LEU A 28 -2.72 -8.24 -2.31
C LEU A 28 -1.89 -8.18 -3.61
N GLY A 29 -2.05 -7.13 -4.41
CA GLY A 29 -1.16 -6.86 -5.55
C GLY A 29 0.24 -6.52 -5.06
N ASP A 30 0.35 -5.58 -4.12
CA ASP A 30 1.63 -5.17 -3.52
C ASP A 30 2.34 -6.35 -2.85
N VAL A 31 1.60 -7.22 -2.14
CA VAL A 31 2.15 -8.45 -1.52
C VAL A 31 2.75 -9.38 -2.56
N LYS A 32 2.07 -9.54 -3.70
CA LYS A 32 2.57 -10.38 -4.79
C LYS A 32 3.87 -9.83 -5.34
N ASP A 33 3.87 -8.54 -5.70
CA ASP A 33 5.04 -7.88 -6.31
C ASP A 33 6.22 -7.86 -5.33
N LEU A 34 5.98 -7.53 -4.05
CA LEU A 34 7.02 -7.56 -3.01
C LEU A 34 7.58 -8.97 -2.75
N ASN A 35 6.74 -10.00 -2.79
CA ASN A 35 7.22 -11.37 -2.63
C ASN A 35 8.07 -11.83 -3.83
N GLU A 36 7.72 -11.39 -5.04
CA GLU A 36 8.51 -11.64 -6.25
C GLU A 36 9.85 -10.89 -6.22
N ASP A 37 9.87 -9.64 -5.77
CA ASP A 37 11.07 -8.78 -5.77
C ASP A 37 12.01 -9.01 -4.57
N TYR A 38 11.50 -9.51 -3.44
CA TYR A 38 12.25 -9.58 -2.18
C TYR A 38 12.22 -10.97 -1.50
N ASP A 39 12.13 -12.03 -2.28
CA ASP A 39 12.21 -13.43 -1.84
C ASP A 39 11.19 -13.81 -0.76
N GLY A 40 9.90 -13.55 -1.02
CA GLY A 40 8.82 -13.97 -0.11
C GLY A 40 8.74 -13.15 1.18
N VAL A 41 9.14 -11.88 1.15
CA VAL A 41 9.25 -11.01 2.33
C VAL A 41 7.95 -10.82 3.12
N CYS A 42 6.80 -11.00 2.48
CA CYS A 42 5.47 -10.92 3.09
C CYS A 42 4.99 -12.27 3.65
N GLY A 43 5.83 -13.30 3.66
CA GLY A 43 5.47 -14.63 4.13
C GLY A 43 4.37 -15.28 3.28
N ASP A 44 3.41 -15.95 3.95
CA ASP A 44 2.29 -16.61 3.27
C ASP A 44 1.15 -15.65 2.86
N GLY A 45 1.31 -14.35 3.11
CA GLY A 45 0.36 -13.29 2.75
C GLY A 45 -0.95 -13.29 3.56
N LYS A 46 -1.18 -14.22 4.50
CA LYS A 46 -2.46 -14.33 5.22
C LYS A 46 -2.68 -13.22 6.25
N SER A 47 -1.61 -12.56 6.70
CA SER A 47 -1.68 -11.41 7.59
C SER A 47 -1.94 -10.09 6.83
N TYR A 48 -2.24 -10.14 5.53
CA TYR A 48 -2.61 -8.97 4.73
C TYR A 48 -4.11 -8.94 4.45
N LEU A 49 -4.74 -7.83 4.79
CA LEU A 49 -6.18 -7.61 4.65
C LEU A 49 -6.46 -6.54 3.60
N ASP A 50 -7.04 -6.95 2.48
CA ASP A 50 -7.51 -6.04 1.45
C ASP A 50 -8.90 -5.48 1.80
N LEU A 51 -8.93 -4.20 2.18
CA LEU A 51 -10.16 -3.48 2.47
C LEU A 51 -11.08 -3.39 1.24
N SER A 52 -10.53 -3.40 0.03
CA SER A 52 -11.34 -3.29 -1.19
C SER A 52 -12.34 -4.45 -1.31
N VAL A 53 -11.96 -5.65 -0.86
CA VAL A 53 -12.83 -6.84 -0.83
C VAL A 53 -13.95 -6.68 0.19
N LEU A 54 -13.60 -6.24 1.41
CA LEU A 54 -14.57 -6.01 2.48
C LEU A 54 -15.58 -4.91 2.10
N ILE A 55 -15.11 -3.84 1.47
CA ILE A 55 -15.93 -2.72 1.04
C ILE A 55 -16.89 -3.15 -0.08
N LYS A 56 -16.43 -3.91 -1.08
CA LYS A 56 -17.31 -4.47 -2.12
C LYS A 56 -18.43 -5.32 -1.52
N LYS A 57 -18.10 -6.13 -0.51
CA LYS A 57 -19.07 -6.99 0.18
C LYS A 57 -20.08 -6.17 0.99
N ARG A 58 -19.61 -5.13 1.70
CA ARG A 58 -20.45 -4.32 2.61
C ARG A 58 -21.25 -3.23 1.89
N TRP A 59 -20.69 -2.63 0.85
CA TRP A 59 -21.26 -1.57 0.02
C TRP A 59 -21.19 -1.94 -1.46
N PRO A 60 -21.99 -2.90 -1.94
CA PRO A 60 -21.95 -3.38 -3.32
C PRO A 60 -22.29 -2.30 -4.35
N HIS A 61 -22.97 -1.22 -3.94
CA HIS A 61 -23.26 -0.07 -4.80
C HIS A 61 -22.03 0.81 -5.07
N LEU A 62 -20.95 0.66 -4.29
CA LEU A 62 -19.69 1.38 -4.50
C LEU A 62 -18.91 0.73 -5.65
N ARG A 63 -19.27 1.09 -6.89
CA ARG A 63 -18.77 0.44 -8.12
C ARG A 63 -17.25 0.53 -8.32
N ARG A 64 -16.56 1.46 -7.66
CA ARG A 64 -15.10 1.67 -7.77
C ARG A 64 -14.47 1.85 -6.38
N PRO A 65 -14.14 0.79 -5.64
CA PRO A 65 -13.60 0.87 -4.28
C PRO A 65 -12.09 1.15 -4.28
N GLY A 66 -11.63 2.08 -5.13
CA GLY A 66 -10.27 2.62 -5.02
C GLY A 66 -10.19 3.53 -3.81
N LEU A 67 -9.01 3.63 -3.20
CA LEU A 67 -8.79 4.31 -1.92
C LEU A 67 -9.43 5.70 -1.86
N ARG A 68 -9.23 6.52 -2.90
CA ARG A 68 -9.88 7.84 -3.02
C ARG A 68 -11.40 7.80 -2.89
N ASN A 69 -12.07 6.92 -3.61
CA ASN A 69 -13.53 6.86 -3.62
C ASN A 69 -14.06 6.31 -2.29
N VAL A 70 -13.33 5.37 -1.69
CA VAL A 70 -13.59 4.84 -0.36
C VAL A 70 -13.47 5.94 0.69
N THR A 71 -12.37 6.67 0.71
CA THR A 71 -12.10 7.78 1.64
C THR A 71 -13.18 8.87 1.52
N ALA A 72 -13.56 9.25 0.30
CA ALA A 72 -14.64 10.20 0.07
C ALA A 72 -16.00 9.71 0.58
N THR A 73 -16.32 8.44 0.34
CA THR A 73 -17.65 7.87 0.67
C THR A 73 -17.79 7.58 2.16
N LEU A 74 -16.76 7.01 2.79
CA LEU A 74 -16.83 6.51 4.16
C LEU A 74 -16.35 7.53 5.19
N LEU A 75 -15.36 8.35 4.86
CA LEU A 75 -14.76 9.31 5.78
C LEU A 75 -15.19 10.76 5.50
N GLY A 76 -15.82 11.02 4.35
CA GLY A 76 -16.13 12.39 3.92
C GLY A 76 -14.90 13.23 3.57
N LEU A 77 -13.73 12.59 3.44
CA LEU A 77 -12.45 13.23 3.17
C LEU A 77 -12.07 13.10 1.69
N GLN A 78 -11.36 14.09 1.15
CA GLN A 78 -10.91 14.07 -0.24
C GLN A 78 -9.40 13.84 -0.31
N LEU A 79 -8.99 12.68 -0.83
CA LEU A 79 -7.60 12.50 -1.23
C LEU A 79 -7.30 13.37 -2.45
N ARG A 80 -6.15 14.03 -2.40
CA ARG A 80 -5.70 14.93 -3.47
C ARG A 80 -5.46 14.11 -4.73
N LYS A 81 -6.07 14.54 -5.84
CA LYS A 81 -5.73 14.04 -7.17
C LYS A 81 -4.54 14.84 -7.68
N GLY A 82 -3.52 14.19 -8.21
CA GLY A 82 -2.36 14.90 -8.71
C GLY A 82 -1.47 14.08 -9.64
N LYS A 83 -0.43 14.74 -10.14
CA LYS A 83 0.55 14.12 -11.04
C LYS A 83 1.45 13.14 -10.30
N GLU A 84 1.46 13.18 -8.98
CA GLU A 84 2.27 12.37 -8.09
C GLU A 84 2.07 10.87 -8.36
N GLN A 85 0.84 10.41 -8.63
CA GLN A 85 0.56 9.02 -8.99
C GLN A 85 1.35 8.53 -10.22
N VAL A 86 1.66 9.43 -11.16
CA VAL A 86 2.38 9.13 -12.42
C VAL A 86 3.74 9.81 -12.48
N SER A 87 4.24 10.32 -11.35
CA SER A 87 5.57 10.92 -11.26
C SER A 87 6.65 9.85 -11.38
N ASN A 88 7.87 10.26 -11.73
CA ASN A 88 9.02 9.37 -11.64
C ASN A 88 9.36 9.11 -10.16
N TRP A 89 9.03 7.92 -9.65
CA TRP A 89 9.29 7.50 -8.27
C TRP A 89 10.75 7.04 -8.03
N GLU A 90 11.56 6.88 -9.08
CA GLU A 90 12.97 6.49 -8.99
C GLU A 90 13.92 7.68 -8.78
N MET A 91 13.38 8.90 -8.66
CA MET A 91 14.20 10.09 -8.45
C MET A 91 14.92 10.04 -7.09
N ARG A 92 16.21 10.37 -7.09
CA ARG A 92 17.06 10.39 -5.87
C ARG A 92 16.51 11.26 -4.73
N ARG A 93 15.75 12.30 -5.04
CA ARG A 93 15.07 13.16 -4.05
C ARG A 93 13.62 13.32 -4.43
N MET A 94 12.73 12.94 -3.53
CA MET A 94 11.30 13.12 -3.68
C MET A 94 10.95 14.59 -3.43
N THR A 95 9.86 15.05 -4.06
CA THR A 95 9.30 16.36 -3.73
C THR A 95 8.40 16.24 -2.51
N LYS A 96 8.24 17.34 -1.75
CA LYS A 96 7.30 17.38 -0.62
C LYS A 96 5.89 16.91 -0.99
N ARG A 97 5.43 17.17 -2.22
CA ARG A 97 4.12 16.72 -2.68
C ARG A 97 4.05 15.20 -2.87
N MET A 98 5.13 14.56 -3.34
CA MET A 98 5.19 13.09 -3.45
C MET A 98 5.19 12.43 -2.07
N GLU A 99 5.92 13.01 -1.11
CA GLU A 99 5.90 12.56 0.29
C GLU A 99 4.51 12.72 0.91
N GLU A 100 3.88 13.89 0.75
CA GLU A 100 2.51 14.14 1.22
C GLU A 100 1.48 13.22 0.55
N TYR A 101 1.65 12.90 -0.73
CA TYR A 101 0.80 11.96 -1.46
C TYR A 101 0.95 10.54 -0.90
N ALA A 102 2.19 10.04 -0.80
CA ALA A 102 2.47 8.69 -0.34
C ALA A 102 2.07 8.47 1.13
N ALA A 103 2.14 9.52 1.97
CA ALA A 103 1.70 9.45 3.36
C ALA A 103 0.17 9.56 3.54
N ALA A 104 -0.55 10.04 2.54
CA ALA A 104 -2.01 10.16 2.57
C ALA A 104 -2.72 8.90 2.06
N ASP A 105 -2.04 8.10 1.23
CA ASP A 105 -2.47 6.76 0.83
C ASP A 105 -2.28 5.74 1.98
#